data_AF-A0A6J5A1R5-F1
#
_entry.id   AF-A0A6J5A1R5-F1
#
_cell.length_a   1.000
_cell.length_b   1.000
_cell.length_c   1.000
_cell.angle_alpha   90.00
_cell.angle_beta   90.00
_cell.angle_gamma   90.00
#
_symmetry.space_group_name_H-M   'P 1'
#
loop_
_entity.id
_entity.type
_entity.pdbx_description
1 polymer ?
#
loop_
_entity_poly.entity_id
_entity_poly.type
_entity_poly.pdbx_seq_one_letter_code
_entity_poly.pdbx_strand_id
1 'polypeptide(L)'
;MAANAKLSIAKSRDDKASALQLKADALADLGKGIDAWPYMMQAAALRIQPTDIDFEIDESYIMFAAGMLREARDMADLALNHAEQKARQSRDAQIPDLIYGAAQMAAWTNVQMKDWRHAQNSLVTMASASESNTTQLEYTALLYVVVQAASDGSLPKDPSLEALLSRLDQVVVPRDVQNALLRYFRGFGTEAGIETAVEKCCDVVGRQNALAEAIFFLGAHEKFVNGVPVGGRPYLAKLNALAPYGVVEWSLAQGLLN
;
A
#
# COMPACT_ATOMS: atom_id res chain seq x y z
N MET A 1 -21.73 -9.21 -1.76
CA MET A 1 -23.16 -8.99 -2.08
C MET A 1 -23.41 -7.69 -2.85
N ALA A 2 -22.73 -6.58 -2.53
CA ALA A 2 -22.92 -5.30 -3.21
C ALA A 2 -22.58 -5.30 -4.72
N ALA A 3 -21.47 -5.93 -5.15
CA ALA A 3 -21.06 -5.95 -6.56
C ALA A 3 -22.03 -6.71 -7.47
N ASN A 4 -22.52 -7.89 -7.04
CA ASN A 4 -23.53 -8.66 -7.79
C ASN A 4 -24.87 -7.92 -7.88
N ALA A 5 -25.26 -7.20 -6.81
CA ALA A 5 -26.45 -6.37 -6.82
C ALA A 5 -26.29 -5.19 -7.82
N LYS A 6 -25.14 -4.51 -7.83
CA LYS A 6 -24.82 -3.45 -8.80
C LYS A 6 -24.83 -3.95 -10.24
N LEU A 7 -24.25 -5.12 -10.51
CA LEU A 7 -24.24 -5.73 -11.85
C LEU A 7 -25.66 -6.01 -12.36
N SER A 8 -26.57 -6.45 -11.47
CA SER A 8 -27.95 -6.79 -11.82
C SER A 8 -28.84 -5.57 -12.16
N ILE A 9 -28.44 -4.37 -11.73
CA ILE A 9 -29.17 -3.12 -11.97
C ILE A 9 -28.45 -2.16 -12.93
N ALA A 10 -27.27 -2.52 -13.43
CA ALA A 10 -26.45 -1.69 -14.32
C ALA A 10 -27.15 -1.47 -15.67
N LYS A 11 -27.36 -0.19 -16.04
CA LYS A 11 -28.11 0.19 -17.25
C LYS A 11 -27.21 0.70 -18.38
N SER A 12 -26.01 1.16 -18.05
CA SER A 12 -25.02 1.67 -19.00
C SER A 12 -23.77 0.79 -19.10
N ARG A 13 -22.91 1.05 -20.08
CA ARG A 13 -21.57 0.41 -20.16
C ARG A 13 -20.71 0.79 -18.96
N ASP A 14 -20.75 2.05 -18.53
CA ASP A 14 -19.97 2.55 -17.41
C ASP A 14 -20.47 1.99 -16.07
N ASP A 15 -21.77 1.79 -15.90
CA ASP A 15 -22.34 1.13 -14.72
C ASP A 15 -21.83 -0.32 -14.63
N LYS A 16 -21.76 -1.01 -15.77
CA LYS A 16 -21.25 -2.38 -15.84
C LYS A 16 -19.75 -2.42 -15.56
N ALA A 17 -18.97 -1.50 -16.14
CA ALA A 17 -17.54 -1.38 -15.87
C ALA A 17 -17.28 -1.17 -14.36
N SER A 18 -17.99 -0.22 -13.75
CA SER A 18 -17.88 0.08 -12.31
C SER A 18 -18.27 -1.12 -11.44
N ALA A 19 -19.31 -1.87 -11.81
CA ALA A 19 -19.72 -3.07 -11.06
C ALA A 19 -18.71 -4.22 -11.18
N LEU A 20 -18.05 -4.35 -12.34
CA LEU A 20 -16.99 -5.34 -12.57
C LEU A 20 -15.71 -4.98 -11.82
N GLN A 21 -15.31 -3.71 -11.82
CA GLN A 21 -14.20 -3.18 -11.02
C GLN A 21 -14.41 -3.49 -9.54
N LEU A 22 -15.56 -3.12 -8.97
CA LEU A 22 -15.89 -3.44 -7.57
C LEU A 22 -15.88 -4.94 -7.25
N LYS A 23 -16.14 -5.79 -8.24
CA LYS A 23 -16.03 -7.24 -8.08
C LYS A 23 -14.58 -7.71 -8.11
N ALA A 24 -13.75 -7.13 -8.98
CA ALA A 24 -12.32 -7.36 -9.01
C ALA A 24 -11.69 -6.95 -7.67
N ASP A 25 -11.96 -5.75 -7.19
CA ASP A 25 -11.44 -5.23 -5.92
C ASP A 25 -11.82 -6.15 -4.77
N ALA A 26 -13.10 -6.52 -4.67
CA ALA A 26 -13.57 -7.42 -3.62
C ALA A 26 -12.96 -8.83 -3.70
N LEU A 27 -12.51 -9.29 -4.87
CA LEU A 27 -11.78 -10.56 -5.00
C LEU A 27 -10.31 -10.39 -4.64
N ALA A 28 -9.67 -9.31 -5.08
CA ALA A 28 -8.30 -8.96 -4.70
C ALA A 28 -8.20 -8.82 -3.18
N ASP A 29 -9.12 -8.09 -2.54
CA ASP A 29 -9.25 -7.94 -1.08
C ASP A 29 -9.56 -9.25 -0.32
N LEU A 30 -9.80 -10.35 -1.04
CA LEU A 30 -9.87 -11.71 -0.46
C LEU A 30 -8.61 -12.54 -0.72
N GLY A 31 -7.55 -11.91 -1.21
CA GLY A 31 -6.32 -12.53 -1.70
C GLY A 31 -6.50 -13.34 -2.98
N LYS A 32 -7.58 -13.09 -3.74
CA LYS A 32 -7.90 -13.80 -4.98
C LYS A 32 -7.59 -12.96 -6.21
N GLY A 33 -6.40 -12.36 -6.27
CA GLY A 33 -6.01 -11.48 -7.38
C GLY A 33 -6.10 -12.14 -8.76
N ILE A 34 -5.73 -13.43 -8.88
CA ILE A 34 -5.88 -14.19 -10.14
C ILE A 34 -7.35 -14.28 -10.58
N ASP A 35 -8.28 -14.48 -9.64
CA ASP A 35 -9.72 -14.52 -9.94
C ASP A 35 -10.29 -13.12 -10.21
N ALA A 36 -9.69 -12.08 -9.64
CA ALA A 36 -10.07 -10.69 -9.84
C ALA A 36 -9.73 -10.18 -11.25
N TRP A 37 -8.57 -10.57 -11.77
CA TRP A 37 -8.02 -10.05 -13.03
C TRP A 37 -8.97 -10.13 -14.23
N PRO A 38 -9.67 -11.25 -14.51
CA PRO A 38 -10.63 -11.31 -15.62
C PRO A 38 -11.79 -10.32 -15.52
N TYR A 39 -12.18 -9.90 -14.30
CA TYR A 39 -13.22 -8.89 -14.11
C TYR A 39 -12.69 -7.49 -14.37
N MET A 40 -11.45 -7.20 -13.97
CA MET A 40 -10.78 -5.93 -14.29
C MET A 40 -10.62 -5.75 -15.80
N MET A 41 -10.18 -6.78 -16.52
CA MET A 41 -10.09 -6.74 -17.99
C MET A 41 -11.45 -6.45 -18.67
N GLN A 42 -12.53 -7.06 -18.16
CA GLN A 42 -13.88 -6.79 -18.66
C GLN A 42 -14.34 -5.36 -18.34
N ALA A 43 -13.98 -4.84 -17.16
CA ALA A 43 -14.25 -3.45 -16.80
C ALA A 43 -13.54 -2.51 -17.78
N ALA A 44 -12.24 -2.70 -18.00
CA ALA A 44 -11.42 -1.90 -18.92
C ALA A 44 -12.01 -1.87 -20.35
N ALA A 45 -12.43 -3.03 -20.88
CA ALA A 45 -13.03 -3.13 -22.22
C ALA A 45 -14.37 -2.39 -22.37
N LEU A 46 -15.09 -2.16 -21.27
CA LEU A 46 -16.39 -1.49 -21.29
C LEU A 46 -16.28 0.03 -21.17
N ARG A 47 -15.18 0.55 -20.62
CA ARG A 47 -14.98 1.98 -20.35
C ARG A 47 -14.94 2.81 -21.64
N ILE A 48 -15.53 3.99 -21.56
CA ILE A 48 -15.59 4.96 -22.66
C ILE A 48 -14.43 5.95 -22.57
N GLN A 49 -13.97 6.28 -21.36
CA GLN A 49 -12.83 7.16 -21.14
C GLN A 49 -11.53 6.34 -21.11
N PRO A 50 -10.61 6.56 -22.07
CA PRO A 50 -9.36 5.80 -22.16
C PRO A 50 -8.33 6.18 -21.10
N THR A 51 -8.54 7.29 -20.38
CA THR A 51 -7.65 7.75 -19.31
C THR A 51 -8.47 8.08 -18.08
N ASP A 52 -8.43 7.21 -17.10
CA ASP A 52 -8.97 7.42 -15.75
C ASP A 52 -7.92 6.94 -14.76
N ILE A 53 -7.31 7.89 -14.07
CA ILE A 53 -6.16 7.63 -13.20
C ILE A 53 -6.57 6.73 -12.02
N ASP A 54 -7.76 6.92 -11.46
CA ASP A 54 -8.26 6.06 -10.36
C ASP A 54 -8.38 4.61 -10.84
N PHE A 55 -8.88 4.42 -12.06
CA PHE A 55 -8.97 3.08 -12.66
C PHE A 55 -7.60 2.46 -12.94
N GLU A 56 -6.65 3.25 -13.42
CA GLU A 56 -5.28 2.78 -13.67
C GLU A 56 -4.59 2.37 -12.35
N ILE A 57 -4.83 3.10 -11.26
CA ILE A 57 -4.36 2.74 -9.90
C ILE A 57 -4.99 1.41 -9.46
N ASP A 58 -6.30 1.26 -9.57
CA ASP A 58 -6.99 0.02 -9.21
C ASP A 58 -6.54 -1.16 -10.10
N GLU A 59 -6.35 -0.94 -11.40
CA GLU A 59 -5.83 -1.94 -12.31
C GLU A 59 -4.43 -2.40 -11.91
N SER A 60 -3.55 -1.46 -11.53
CA SER A 60 -2.24 -1.77 -10.95
C SER A 60 -2.37 -2.61 -9.67
N TYR A 61 -3.31 -2.28 -8.78
CA TYR A 61 -3.57 -3.06 -7.56
C TYR A 61 -4.01 -4.49 -7.87
N ILE A 62 -4.94 -4.69 -8.80
CA ILE A 62 -5.37 -6.04 -9.18
C ILE A 62 -4.22 -6.84 -9.80
N MET A 63 -3.40 -6.23 -10.65
CA MET A 63 -2.19 -6.87 -11.20
C MET A 63 -1.21 -7.26 -10.10
N PHE A 64 -0.98 -6.37 -9.13
CA PHE A 64 -0.11 -6.62 -7.97
C PHE A 64 -0.64 -7.81 -7.15
N ALA A 65 -1.94 -7.81 -6.80
CA ALA A 65 -2.59 -8.89 -6.07
C ALA A 65 -2.58 -10.23 -6.85
N ALA A 66 -2.53 -10.18 -8.18
CA ALA A 66 -2.39 -11.35 -9.04
C ALA A 66 -0.93 -11.85 -9.18
N GLY A 67 0.04 -11.14 -8.59
CA GLY A 67 1.47 -11.45 -8.71
C GLY A 67 2.10 -11.02 -10.04
N MET A 68 1.38 -10.24 -10.86
CA MET A 68 1.85 -9.70 -12.14
C MET A 68 2.68 -8.44 -11.91
N LEU A 69 3.80 -8.57 -11.18
CA LEU A 69 4.52 -7.42 -10.61
C LEU A 69 5.11 -6.48 -11.67
N ARG A 70 5.52 -6.97 -12.85
CA ARG A 70 6.06 -6.09 -13.89
C ARG A 70 4.95 -5.25 -14.51
N GLU A 71 3.84 -5.89 -14.83
CA GLU A 71 2.65 -5.26 -15.37
C GLU A 71 2.05 -4.25 -14.38
N ALA A 72 1.98 -4.62 -13.09
CA ALA A 72 1.53 -3.73 -12.03
C ALA A 72 2.38 -2.46 -11.94
N ARG A 73 3.72 -2.59 -12.04
CA ARG A 73 4.64 -1.46 -12.05
C ARG A 73 4.42 -0.58 -13.27
N ASP A 74 4.37 -1.18 -14.46
CA ASP A 74 4.20 -0.44 -15.72
C ASP A 74 2.87 0.34 -15.70
N MET A 75 1.80 -0.23 -15.13
CA MET A 75 0.52 0.45 -14.92
C MET A 75 0.59 1.56 -13.87
N ALA A 76 1.28 1.35 -12.75
CA ALA A 76 1.48 2.39 -11.73
C ALA A 76 2.28 3.59 -12.29
N ASP A 77 3.31 3.33 -13.08
CA ASP A 77 4.10 4.35 -13.76
C ASP A 77 3.25 5.12 -14.79
N LEU A 78 2.35 4.44 -15.51
CA LEU A 78 1.40 5.09 -16.42
C LEU A 78 0.46 6.03 -15.64
N ALA A 79 -0.16 5.53 -14.56
CA ALA A 79 -1.05 6.31 -13.71
C ALA A 79 -0.36 7.55 -13.14
N LEU A 80 0.88 7.39 -12.66
CA LEU A 80 1.68 8.49 -12.12
C LEU A 80 1.97 9.54 -13.20
N ASN A 81 2.37 9.11 -14.40
CA ASN A 81 2.60 10.01 -15.52
C ASN A 81 1.34 10.81 -15.89
N HIS A 82 0.17 10.16 -15.93
CA HIS A 82 -1.10 10.85 -16.18
C HIS A 82 -1.47 11.82 -15.05
N ALA A 83 -1.27 11.44 -13.79
CA ALA A 83 -1.51 12.31 -12.63
C ALA A 83 -0.62 13.55 -12.64
N GLU A 84 0.67 13.39 -12.94
CA GLU A 84 1.61 14.51 -13.07
C GLU A 84 1.28 15.42 -14.25
N GLN A 85 0.85 14.86 -15.39
CA GLN A 85 0.39 15.66 -16.53
C GLN A 85 -0.83 16.49 -16.14
N LYS A 86 -1.80 15.88 -15.44
CA LYS A 86 -2.97 16.57 -14.90
C LYS A 86 -2.56 17.68 -13.92
N ALA A 87 -1.57 17.46 -13.06
CA ALA A 87 -1.02 18.45 -12.11
C ALA A 87 -0.43 19.70 -12.80
N ARG A 88 0.17 19.52 -13.98
CA ARG A 88 0.71 20.64 -14.77
C ARG A 88 -0.38 21.50 -15.39
N GLN A 89 -1.56 20.91 -15.66
CA GLN A 89 -2.66 21.53 -16.39
C GLN A 89 -3.78 22.05 -15.46
N SER A 90 -3.84 21.54 -14.23
CA SER A 90 -4.92 21.80 -13.29
C SER A 90 -4.39 22.06 -11.87
N ARG A 91 -5.24 22.66 -11.03
CA ARG A 91 -5.03 22.83 -9.59
C ARG A 91 -6.11 22.08 -8.79
N ASP A 92 -6.68 21.04 -9.40
CA ASP A 92 -7.64 20.16 -8.77
C ASP A 92 -7.06 19.57 -7.47
N ALA A 93 -7.82 19.72 -6.38
CA ALA A 93 -7.41 19.35 -5.03
C ALA A 93 -7.24 17.84 -4.85
N GLN A 94 -7.77 17.01 -5.76
CA GLN A 94 -7.64 15.55 -5.72
C GLN A 94 -6.32 15.07 -6.34
N ILE A 95 -5.61 15.91 -7.10
CA ILE A 95 -4.39 15.50 -7.80
C ILE A 95 -3.31 14.96 -6.86
N PRO A 96 -3.04 15.56 -5.68
CA PRO A 96 -2.08 14.99 -4.74
C PRO A 96 -2.44 13.56 -4.32
N ASP A 97 -3.72 13.26 -4.07
CA ASP A 97 -4.15 11.91 -3.70
C ASP A 97 -3.97 10.91 -4.85
N LEU A 98 -4.22 11.32 -6.10
CA LEU A 98 -3.95 10.50 -7.29
C LEU A 98 -2.46 10.20 -7.46
N ILE A 99 -1.60 11.21 -7.29
CA ILE A 99 -0.13 11.03 -7.33
C ILE A 99 0.30 10.09 -6.21
N TYR A 100 -0.24 10.27 -5.00
CA TYR A 100 0.06 9.40 -3.88
C TYR A 100 -0.35 7.94 -4.15
N GLY A 101 -1.57 7.69 -4.63
CA GLY A 101 -2.06 6.35 -4.93
C GLY A 101 -1.22 5.64 -5.98
N ALA A 102 -0.90 6.32 -7.08
CA ALA A 102 -0.03 5.77 -8.13
C ALA A 102 1.39 5.49 -7.61
N ALA A 103 1.97 6.43 -6.86
CA ALA A 103 3.30 6.26 -6.26
C ALA A 103 3.32 5.15 -5.19
N GLN A 104 2.24 4.98 -4.43
CA GLN A 104 2.09 3.89 -3.46
C GLN A 104 2.09 2.53 -4.14
N MET A 105 1.35 2.38 -5.24
CA MET A 105 1.36 1.15 -6.03
C MET A 105 2.75 0.83 -6.60
N ALA A 106 3.44 1.86 -7.11
CA ALA A 106 4.83 1.72 -7.56
C ALA A 106 5.76 1.32 -6.39
N ALA A 107 5.61 1.92 -5.21
CA ALA A 107 6.41 1.59 -4.03
C ALA A 107 6.21 0.14 -3.61
N TRP A 108 4.97 -0.32 -3.43
CA TRP A 108 4.67 -1.71 -3.06
C TRP A 108 5.21 -2.71 -4.07
N THR A 109 5.02 -2.44 -5.35
CA THR A 109 5.48 -3.32 -6.42
C THR A 109 7.01 -3.41 -6.45
N ASN A 110 7.71 -2.27 -6.35
CA ASN A 110 9.18 -2.25 -6.31
C ASN A 110 9.73 -2.90 -5.04
N VAL A 111 9.07 -2.75 -3.88
CA VAL A 111 9.39 -3.47 -2.64
C VAL A 111 9.28 -4.98 -2.84
N GLN A 112 8.18 -5.45 -3.43
CA GLN A 112 7.97 -6.88 -3.70
C GLN A 112 9.00 -7.44 -4.69
N MET A 113 9.40 -6.64 -5.68
CA MET A 113 10.46 -6.97 -6.63
C MET A 113 11.88 -6.84 -6.04
N LYS A 114 12.01 -6.30 -4.82
CA LYS A 114 13.30 -5.98 -4.15
C LYS A 114 14.15 -4.97 -4.93
N ASP A 115 13.49 -4.12 -5.72
CA ASP A 115 14.12 -2.99 -6.40
C ASP A 115 14.13 -1.77 -5.47
N TRP A 116 15.05 -1.81 -4.50
CA TRP A 116 15.08 -0.85 -3.38
C TRP A 116 15.26 0.59 -3.82
N ARG A 117 15.97 0.83 -4.94
CA ARG A 117 16.20 2.17 -5.46
C ARG A 117 14.92 2.76 -6.02
N HIS A 118 14.19 2.01 -6.85
CA HIS A 118 12.92 2.49 -7.37
C HIS A 118 11.86 2.59 -6.28
N ALA A 119 11.86 1.67 -5.30
CA ALA A 119 11.00 1.78 -4.11
C ALA A 119 11.25 3.10 -3.35
N GLN A 120 12.51 3.47 -3.08
CA GLN A 120 12.85 4.74 -2.43
C GLN A 120 12.40 5.95 -3.24
N ASN A 121 12.57 5.94 -4.57
CA ASN A 121 12.09 7.03 -5.41
C ASN A 121 10.57 7.18 -5.33
N SER A 122 9.81 6.08 -5.35
CA SER A 122 8.35 6.11 -5.17
C SER A 122 7.97 6.67 -3.80
N LEU A 123 8.71 6.34 -2.73
CA LEU A 123 8.48 6.89 -1.39
C LEU A 123 8.76 8.40 -1.31
N VAL A 124 9.74 8.92 -2.04
CA VAL A 124 9.96 10.38 -2.16
C VAL A 124 8.74 11.03 -2.80
N THR A 125 8.22 10.47 -3.90
CA THR A 125 7.00 10.96 -4.55
C THR A 125 5.79 10.92 -3.62
N MET A 126 5.61 9.82 -2.88
CA MET A 126 4.56 9.72 -1.85
C MET A 126 4.68 10.82 -0.80
N ALA A 127 5.88 11.05 -0.26
CA ALA A 127 6.11 12.07 0.76
C ALA A 127 5.79 13.49 0.25
N SER A 128 6.17 13.80 -0.98
CA SER A 128 5.85 15.09 -1.62
C SER A 128 4.37 15.27 -1.92
N ALA A 129 3.65 14.20 -2.27
CA ALA A 129 2.21 14.26 -2.52
C ALA A 129 1.39 14.43 -1.23
N SER A 130 1.91 13.98 -0.09
CA SER A 130 1.19 13.91 1.19
C SER A 130 1.53 15.00 2.19
N GLU A 131 2.08 16.15 1.78
CA GLU A 131 2.58 17.18 2.73
C GLU A 131 1.57 17.57 3.84
N SER A 132 0.27 17.56 3.53
CA SER A 132 -0.81 17.86 4.48
C SER A 132 -1.46 16.64 5.14
N ASN A 133 -1.18 15.41 4.66
CA ASN A 133 -1.80 14.19 5.14
C ASN A 133 -0.83 13.40 6.03
N THR A 134 -1.01 13.54 7.35
CA THR A 134 -0.09 12.99 8.33
C THR A 134 -0.04 11.46 8.34
N THR A 135 -1.17 10.77 8.20
CA THR A 135 -1.20 9.29 8.19
C THR A 135 -0.49 8.74 6.95
N GLN A 136 -0.68 9.35 5.77
CA GLN A 136 0.06 8.97 4.56
C GLN A 136 1.58 9.17 4.72
N LEU A 137 1.99 10.26 5.38
CA LEU A 137 3.40 10.53 5.69
C LEU A 137 3.98 9.51 6.67
N GLU A 138 3.22 9.10 7.68
CA GLU A 138 3.63 8.08 8.67
C GLU A 138 3.79 6.71 8.01
N TYR A 139 2.85 6.31 7.14
CA TYR A 139 2.99 5.09 6.33
C TYR A 139 4.21 5.14 5.41
N THR A 140 4.42 6.28 4.72
CA THR A 140 5.58 6.47 3.83
C THR A 140 6.89 6.33 4.60
N ALA A 141 6.99 6.97 5.77
CA ALA A 141 8.16 6.89 6.63
C ALA A 141 8.40 5.48 7.19
N LEU A 142 7.33 4.78 7.56
CA LEU A 142 7.39 3.40 8.03
C LEU A 142 7.86 2.43 6.93
N LEU A 143 7.35 2.57 5.71
CA LEU A 143 7.82 1.76 4.58
C LEU A 143 9.27 2.10 4.20
N TYR A 144 9.66 3.37 4.30
CA TYR A 144 11.05 3.80 4.09
C TYR A 144 12.04 3.13 5.06
N VAL A 145 11.73 3.04 6.36
CA VAL A 145 12.63 2.36 7.30
C VAL A 145 12.76 0.87 7.00
N VAL A 146 11.69 0.22 6.53
CA VAL A 146 11.74 -1.17 6.05
C VAL A 146 12.63 -1.29 4.82
N VAL A 147 12.47 -0.43 3.81
CA VAL A 147 13.30 -0.43 2.59
C VAL A 147 14.78 -0.23 2.93
N GLN A 148 15.10 0.71 3.80
CA GLN A 148 16.48 0.95 4.25
C GLN A 148 17.06 -0.28 4.95
N ALA A 149 16.33 -0.88 5.89
CA ALA A 149 16.77 -2.08 6.60
C ALA A 149 16.92 -3.29 5.65
N ALA A 150 15.94 -3.54 4.79
CA ALA A 150 15.95 -4.66 3.85
C ALA A 150 17.02 -4.52 2.75
N SER A 151 17.46 -3.29 2.46
CA SER A 151 18.54 -3.05 1.50
C SER A 151 19.93 -3.42 2.03
N ASP A 152 20.08 -3.73 3.33
CA ASP A 152 21.35 -4.10 3.97
C ASP A 152 22.49 -3.12 3.66
N GLY A 153 22.19 -1.82 3.71
CA GLY A 153 23.15 -0.74 3.47
C GLY A 153 23.53 -0.49 2.01
N SER A 154 22.94 -1.23 1.06
CA SER A 154 23.20 -1.03 -0.39
C SER A 154 22.58 0.26 -0.96
N LEU A 155 21.64 0.85 -0.24
CA LEU A 155 20.91 2.04 -0.66
C LEU A 155 21.37 3.27 0.15
N PRO A 156 21.76 4.39 -0.50
CA PRO A 156 22.02 5.63 0.22
C PRO A 156 20.75 6.15 0.89
N LYS A 157 20.91 6.85 2.01
CA LYS A 157 19.81 7.55 2.67
C LYS A 157 19.34 8.72 1.81
N ASP A 158 18.03 8.90 1.72
CA ASP A 158 17.44 10.05 1.03
C ASP A 158 17.26 11.23 2.00
N PRO A 159 17.82 12.42 1.74
CA PRO A 159 17.74 13.55 2.66
C PRO A 159 16.30 14.00 2.99
N SER A 160 15.37 13.92 2.03
CA SER A 160 13.99 14.35 2.23
C SER A 160 13.23 13.39 3.15
N LEU A 161 13.47 12.08 2.97
CA LEU A 161 12.88 11.04 3.82
C LEU A 161 13.52 11.01 5.22
N GLU A 162 14.83 11.26 5.36
CA GLU A 162 15.47 11.42 6.68
C GLU A 162 14.95 12.67 7.42
N ALA A 163 14.68 13.77 6.70
CA ALA A 163 14.06 14.95 7.28
C ALA A 163 12.61 14.67 7.72
N LEU A 164 11.86 13.88 6.94
CA LEU A 164 10.54 13.41 7.32
C LEU A 164 10.58 12.58 8.61
N LEU A 165 11.48 11.60 8.70
CA LEU A 165 11.67 10.80 9.91
C LEU A 165 11.95 11.69 11.13
N SER A 166 12.89 12.63 10.98
CA SER A 166 13.27 13.55 12.05
C SER A 166 12.10 14.41 12.53
N ARG A 167 11.21 14.83 11.62
CA ARG A 167 9.98 15.55 11.96
C ARG A 167 8.99 14.67 12.72
N LEU A 168 8.81 13.42 12.29
CA LEU A 168 7.87 12.48 12.92
C LEU A 168 8.36 11.97 14.28
N ASP A 169 9.68 11.90 14.50
CA ASP A 169 10.30 11.54 15.79
C ASP A 169 9.89 12.52 16.93
N GLN A 170 9.50 13.76 16.59
CA GLN A 170 9.02 14.77 17.56
C GLN A 170 7.62 14.47 18.13
N VAL A 171 6.87 13.52 17.54
CA VAL A 171 5.53 13.13 17.99
C VAL A 171 5.66 12.10 19.11
N VAL A 172 5.46 12.52 20.36
CA VAL A 172 5.74 11.68 21.55
C VAL A 172 4.64 10.66 21.84
N VAL A 173 3.38 10.99 21.54
CA VAL A 173 2.23 10.12 21.77
C VAL A 173 1.76 9.53 20.43
N PRO A 174 1.73 8.20 20.28
CA PRO A 174 1.23 7.57 19.05
C PRO A 174 -0.21 7.99 18.75
N ARG A 175 -0.42 8.47 17.52
CA ARG A 175 -1.75 8.89 17.04
C ARG A 175 -2.52 7.73 16.42
N ASP A 176 -1.81 6.86 15.72
CA ASP A 176 -2.33 5.70 15.01
C ASP A 176 -1.31 4.55 15.04
N VAL A 177 -1.66 3.46 14.34
CA VAL A 177 -0.82 2.26 14.26
C VAL A 177 0.48 2.53 13.51
N GLN A 178 0.47 3.34 12.45
CA GLN A 178 1.65 3.69 11.66
C GLN A 178 2.67 4.44 12.52
N ASN A 179 2.22 5.44 13.30
CA ASN A 179 3.10 6.17 14.21
C ASN A 179 3.64 5.26 15.32
N ALA A 180 2.81 4.38 15.91
CA ALA A 180 3.24 3.44 16.94
C ALA A 180 4.33 2.48 16.41
N LEU A 181 4.14 1.95 15.21
CA LEU A 181 5.11 1.09 14.51
C LEU A 181 6.38 1.85 14.17
N LEU A 182 6.28 3.06 13.60
CA LEU A 182 7.44 3.87 13.28
C LEU A 182 8.27 4.13 14.54
N ARG A 183 7.63 4.53 15.64
CA ARG A 183 8.33 4.74 16.92
C ARG A 183 9.00 3.47 17.43
N TYR A 184 8.36 2.31 17.29
CA TYR A 184 8.95 1.01 17.65
C TYR A 184 10.21 0.72 16.81
N PHE A 185 10.14 0.85 15.49
CA PHE A 185 11.29 0.69 14.58
C PHE A 185 12.45 1.64 14.88
N ARG A 186 12.13 2.81 15.45
CA ARG A 186 13.11 3.83 15.81
C ARG A 186 13.65 3.67 17.24
N GLY A 187 13.21 2.66 17.98
CA GLY A 187 13.65 2.38 19.35
C GLY A 187 12.99 3.24 20.43
N PHE A 188 11.93 3.98 20.10
CA PHE A 188 11.19 4.84 21.03
C PHE A 188 9.83 4.26 21.45
N GLY A 189 9.37 3.19 20.79
CA GLY A 189 8.08 2.54 20.98
C GLY A 189 8.18 1.19 21.68
N THR A 190 7.02 0.59 21.95
CA THR A 190 6.90 -0.76 22.54
C THR A 190 5.79 -1.53 21.81
N GLU A 191 5.84 -2.87 21.87
CA GLU A 191 4.77 -3.71 21.31
C GLU A 191 3.41 -3.42 21.96
N ALA A 192 3.38 -3.23 23.29
CA ALA A 192 2.16 -2.83 24.01
C ALA A 192 1.58 -1.50 23.50
N GLY A 193 2.45 -0.57 23.05
CA GLY A 193 2.03 0.67 22.41
C GLY A 193 1.37 0.46 21.05
N ILE A 194 1.87 -0.50 20.27
CA ILE A 194 1.28 -0.91 18.99
C ILE A 194 -0.07 -1.59 19.22
N GLU A 195 -0.15 -2.53 20.16
CA GLU A 195 -1.41 -3.20 20.53
C GLU A 195 -2.48 -2.19 20.95
N THR A 196 -2.11 -1.22 21.81
CA THR A 196 -3.00 -0.14 22.22
C THR A 196 -3.48 0.70 21.02
N ALA A 197 -2.61 0.97 20.04
CA ALA A 197 -2.98 1.72 18.84
C ALA A 197 -3.94 0.93 17.95
N VAL A 198 -3.72 -0.38 17.80
CA VAL A 198 -4.62 -1.29 17.08
C VAL A 198 -5.99 -1.34 17.77
N GLU A 199 -6.04 -1.49 19.09
CA GLU A 199 -7.30 -1.56 19.85
C GLU A 199 -8.14 -0.29 19.76
N LYS A 200 -7.48 0.87 19.68
CA LYS A 200 -8.11 2.19 19.53
C LYS A 200 -8.49 2.52 18.08
N CYS A 201 -8.09 1.69 17.12
CA CYS A 201 -8.47 1.87 15.72
C CYS A 201 -10.00 1.75 15.56
N CYS A 202 -10.52 2.40 14.52
CA CYS A 202 -11.92 2.81 14.36
C CYS A 202 -12.97 1.72 14.61
N ASP A 203 -13.27 0.92 13.60
CA ASP A 203 -14.30 -0.11 13.62
C ASP A 203 -13.68 -1.53 13.61
N VAL A 204 -14.53 -2.56 13.62
CA VAL A 204 -14.06 -3.95 13.64
C VAL A 204 -13.18 -4.27 12.42
N VAL A 205 -13.50 -3.73 11.24
CA VAL A 205 -12.75 -4.00 10.00
C VAL A 205 -11.42 -3.23 10.02
N GLY A 206 -11.45 -1.95 10.39
CA GLY A 206 -10.27 -1.11 10.54
C GLY A 206 -9.28 -1.70 11.55
N ARG A 207 -9.76 -2.24 12.68
CA ARG A 207 -8.90 -2.92 13.67
C ARG A 207 -8.23 -4.17 13.10
N GLN A 208 -8.93 -4.96 12.27
CA GLN A 208 -8.33 -6.14 11.65
C GLN A 208 -7.27 -5.76 10.60
N ASN A 209 -7.52 -4.71 9.81
CA ASN A 209 -6.52 -4.19 8.87
C ASN A 209 -5.30 -3.62 9.62
N ALA A 210 -5.51 -2.83 10.67
CA ALA A 210 -4.43 -2.31 11.51
C ALA A 210 -3.62 -3.44 12.18
N LEU A 211 -4.29 -4.52 12.59
CA LEU A 211 -3.62 -5.70 13.15
C LEU A 211 -2.76 -6.41 12.09
N ALA A 212 -3.28 -6.62 10.88
CA ALA A 212 -2.51 -7.19 9.78
C ALA A 212 -1.29 -6.32 9.45
N GLU A 213 -1.48 -5.00 9.39
CA GLU A 213 -0.37 -4.05 9.20
C GLU A 213 0.69 -4.16 10.29
N ALA A 214 0.29 -4.16 11.56
CA ALA A 214 1.19 -4.35 12.68
C ALA A 214 1.98 -5.67 12.60
N ILE A 215 1.31 -6.78 12.27
CA ILE A 215 1.98 -8.08 12.17
C ILE A 215 3.00 -8.10 11.03
N PHE A 216 2.68 -7.52 9.87
CA PHE A 216 3.63 -7.41 8.77
C PHE A 216 4.87 -6.62 9.17
N PHE A 217 4.69 -5.41 9.70
CA PHE A 217 5.82 -4.55 10.05
C PHE A 217 6.63 -5.13 11.22
N LEU A 218 6.02 -5.75 12.23
CA LEU A 218 6.76 -6.46 13.27
C LEU A 218 7.58 -7.63 12.70
N GLY A 219 7.03 -8.39 11.76
CA GLY A 219 7.78 -9.44 11.07
C GLY A 219 8.95 -8.89 10.25
N ALA A 220 8.77 -7.75 9.59
CA ALA A 220 9.82 -7.06 8.85
C ALA A 220 10.92 -6.54 9.78
N HIS A 221 10.54 -6.02 10.96
CA HIS A 221 11.48 -5.62 12.00
C HIS A 221 12.36 -6.79 12.46
N GLU A 222 11.74 -7.91 12.84
CA GLU A 222 12.48 -9.11 13.26
C GLU A 222 13.44 -9.62 12.19
N LYS A 223 13.01 -9.60 10.93
CA LYS A 223 13.84 -10.09 9.83
C LYS A 223 14.99 -9.15 9.47
N PHE A 224 14.70 -7.87 9.27
CA PHE A 224 15.63 -6.93 8.66
C PHE A 224 16.34 -6.02 9.67
N VAL A 225 15.69 -5.65 10.77
CA VAL A 225 16.29 -4.77 11.79
C VAL A 225 17.04 -5.58 12.84
N ASN A 226 16.41 -6.64 13.38
CA ASN A 226 17.09 -7.55 14.31
C ASN A 226 18.04 -8.52 13.59
N GLY A 227 18.00 -8.56 12.25
CA GLY A 227 18.88 -9.40 11.44
C GLY A 227 18.66 -10.90 11.64
N VAL A 228 17.45 -11.33 12.02
CA VAL A 228 17.10 -12.74 12.19
C VAL A 228 16.44 -13.23 10.89
N PRO A 229 17.14 -13.91 9.96
CA PRO A 229 16.61 -14.13 8.61
C PRO A 229 15.31 -14.94 8.56
N VAL A 230 15.08 -15.79 9.56
CA VAL A 230 13.86 -16.59 9.75
C VAL A 230 12.81 -15.93 10.65
N GLY A 231 13.13 -14.77 11.23
CA GLY A 231 12.32 -14.06 12.22
C GLY A 231 10.97 -13.57 11.67
N GLY A 232 10.85 -13.37 10.36
CA GLY A 232 9.59 -13.00 9.72
C GLY A 232 8.57 -14.14 9.58
N ARG A 233 9.00 -15.41 9.59
CA ARG A 233 8.13 -16.56 9.31
C ARG A 233 6.98 -16.75 10.30
N PRO A 234 7.19 -16.61 11.63
CA PRO A 234 6.08 -16.68 12.59
C PRO A 234 5.02 -15.60 12.34
N TYR A 235 5.43 -14.41 11.89
CA TYR A 235 4.52 -13.31 11.58
C TYR A 235 3.75 -13.56 10.29
N LEU A 236 4.40 -14.12 9.26
CA LEU A 236 3.69 -14.59 8.06
C LEU A 236 2.63 -15.65 8.41
N ALA A 237 2.93 -16.58 9.33
CA ALA A 237 1.94 -17.55 9.80
C ALA A 237 0.76 -16.89 10.53
N LYS A 238 1.02 -15.85 11.35
CA LYS A 238 -0.02 -15.04 11.99
C LYS A 238 -0.89 -14.30 10.97
N LEU A 239 -0.28 -13.69 9.93
CA LEU A 239 -1.03 -13.04 8.85
C LEU A 239 -1.93 -14.02 8.10
N ASN A 240 -1.43 -15.20 7.77
CA ASN A 240 -2.23 -16.23 7.11
C ASN A 240 -3.46 -16.64 7.92
N ALA A 241 -3.38 -16.57 9.26
CA ALA A 241 -4.51 -16.87 10.15
C ALA A 241 -5.55 -15.73 10.22
N LEU A 242 -5.21 -14.52 9.78
CA LEU A 242 -6.10 -13.36 9.73
C LEU A 242 -6.77 -13.16 8.37
N ALA A 243 -6.54 -14.04 7.40
CA ALA A 243 -7.18 -13.91 6.10
C ALA A 243 -8.72 -13.78 6.24
N PRO A 244 -9.36 -12.86 5.49
CA PRO A 244 -8.82 -12.10 4.36
C PRO A 244 -8.33 -10.67 4.69
N TYR A 245 -8.07 -10.31 5.94
CA TYR A 245 -7.69 -8.93 6.29
C TYR A 245 -6.24 -8.57 5.90
N GLY A 246 -5.99 -7.29 5.58
CA GLY A 246 -4.66 -6.77 5.24
C GLY A 246 -4.02 -7.43 4.01
N VAL A 247 -4.76 -7.50 2.90
CA VAL A 247 -4.31 -8.19 1.68
C VAL A 247 -3.00 -7.64 1.12
N VAL A 248 -2.80 -6.34 1.14
CA VAL A 248 -1.56 -5.74 0.66
C VAL A 248 -0.40 -6.22 1.53
N GLU A 249 -0.55 -6.14 2.85
CA GLU A 249 0.46 -6.62 3.78
C GLU A 249 0.68 -8.13 3.69
N TRP A 250 -0.36 -8.90 3.38
CA TRP A 250 -0.22 -10.32 3.10
C TRP A 250 0.61 -10.55 1.83
N SER A 251 0.31 -9.83 0.75
CA SER A 251 1.02 -9.93 -0.53
C SER A 251 2.50 -9.54 -0.37
N LEU A 252 2.77 -8.45 0.36
CA LEU A 252 4.12 -8.04 0.72
C LEU A 252 4.81 -9.07 1.62
N ALA A 253 4.12 -9.61 2.62
CA ALA A 253 4.68 -10.58 3.55
C ALA A 253 5.13 -11.87 2.87
N GLN A 254 4.41 -12.34 1.87
CA GLN A 254 4.80 -13.55 1.11
C GLN A 254 6.17 -13.39 0.43
N GLY A 255 6.48 -12.20 -0.08
CA GLY A 255 7.76 -11.91 -0.75
C GLY A 255 8.87 -11.52 0.23
N LEU A 256 8.53 -10.79 1.30
CA LEU A 256 9.50 -10.20 2.21
C LEU A 256 9.78 -11.05 3.46
N LEU A 257 8.80 -11.76 4.03
CA LEU A 257 8.94 -12.42 5.34
C LEU A 257 9.24 -13.93 5.26
N ASN A 258 9.08 -14.56 4.09
CA ASN A 258 9.38 -15.98 3.87
C ASN A 258 10.89 -16.31 3.97
#